data_AF-A0A967H4J5-F1
#
_entry.id   AF-A0A967H4J5-F1
#
_cell.length_a   1.000
_cell.length_b   1.000
_cell.length_c   1.000
_cell.angle_alpha   90.00
_cell.angle_beta   90.00
_cell.angle_gamma   90.00
#
_symmetry.space_group_name_H-M   'P 1'
#
loop_
_entity.id
_entity.type
_entity.pdbx_description
1 polymer ?
#
loop_
_entity_poly.entity_id
_entity_poly.type
_entity_poly.pdbx_seq_one_letter_code
_entity_poly.pdbx_strand_id
1 'polypeptide(L)'
;LGVGSRFSVSLMLSSIEKPTLTPTLEQKIRGYIGPRKKVLVVDDDETHRTLINTILDPLGFIVAEAQDAGECLALIEHWQPDI
;
A
#
# COMPACT_ATOMS: atom_id res chain seq x y z
N LEU A 1 19.13 17.82 -33.14
CA LEU A 1 18.34 16.59 -33.42
C LEU A 1 17.77 16.14 -32.08
N GLY A 2 16.46 16.28 -31.89
CA GLY A 2 15.82 16.23 -30.56
C GLY A 2 14.31 16.16 -30.66
N VAL A 3 13.81 15.21 -31.45
CA VAL A 3 12.38 14.90 -31.50
C VAL A 3 12.18 13.61 -30.73
N GLY A 4 11.62 13.72 -29.53
CA GLY A 4 11.33 12.59 -28.66
C GLY A 4 10.33 11.62 -29.27
N SER A 5 10.09 10.51 -28.57
CA SER A 5 9.20 9.44 -29.05
C SER A 5 7.83 9.53 -28.38
N ARG A 6 6.76 9.36 -29.17
CA ARG A 6 5.39 9.20 -28.67
C ARG A 6 4.98 7.73 -28.80
N PHE A 7 4.54 7.14 -27.69
CA PHE A 7 3.95 5.82 -27.66
C PHE A 7 2.46 5.93 -27.34
N SER A 8 1.67 5.09 -28.01
CA SER A 8 0.24 4.98 -27.77
C SER A 8 -0.14 3.51 -27.65
N VAL A 9 -0.96 3.20 -26.65
CA VAL A 9 -1.55 1.88 -26.43
C VAL A 9 -3.06 2.03 -26.54
N SER A 10 -3.69 1.07 -27.22
CA SER A 10 -5.13 0.94 -27.29
C SER A 10 -5.53 -0.39 -26.69
N LEU A 11 -6.40 -0.36 -25.68
CA LEU A 11 -6.96 -1.55 -25.04
C LEU A 11 -8.41 -1.72 -25.51
N MET A 12 -8.78 -2.93 -25.91
CA MET A 12 -10.18 -3.27 -26.17
C MET A 12 -10.87 -3.56 -24.84
N LEU A 13 -11.63 -2.61 -24.34
CA LEU A 13 -12.47 -2.78 -23.14
C LEU A 13 -13.90 -3.11 -23.57
N SER A 14 -14.55 -4.01 -22.84
CA SER A 14 -15.96 -4.30 -23.00
C SER A 14 -16.79 -3.06 -22.66
N SER A 15 -17.64 -2.62 -23.59
CA SER A 15 -18.54 -1.47 -23.36
C SER A 15 -19.65 -1.85 -22.38
N ILE A 16 -19.96 -0.96 -21.44
CA ILE A 16 -21.09 -1.11 -20.52
C ILE A 16 -22.25 -0.29 -21.10
N GLU A 17 -23.35 -0.94 -21.49
CA GLU A 17 -24.46 -0.30 -22.24
C GLU A 17 -25.18 0.81 -21.47
N LYS A 18 -25.10 0.83 -20.14
CA LYS A 18 -25.61 1.92 -19.28
C LYS A 18 -24.69 2.09 -18.07
N PRO A 19 -23.83 3.13 -18.02
CA PRO A 19 -23.14 3.46 -16.80
C PRO A 19 -24.21 3.92 -15.80
N THR A 20 -24.54 3.06 -14.84
CA THR A 20 -25.34 3.50 -13.70
C THR A 20 -24.43 4.37 -12.85
N LEU A 21 -24.51 5.67 -13.08
CA LEU A 21 -23.97 6.69 -12.18
C LEU A 21 -24.84 6.73 -10.92
N THR A 22 -24.96 5.61 -10.22
CA THR A 22 -25.23 5.69 -8.80
C THR A 22 -23.97 6.34 -8.23
N PRO A 23 -24.04 7.55 -7.65
CA PRO A 23 -22.97 7.97 -6.78
C PRO A 23 -22.98 6.94 -5.65
N THR A 24 -22.13 5.92 -5.75
CA THR A 24 -21.45 5.45 -4.55
C THR A 24 -21.05 6.72 -3.85
N LEU A 25 -21.57 6.96 -2.65
CA LEU A 25 -20.91 7.86 -1.72
C LEU A 25 -19.47 7.37 -1.74
N GLU A 26 -18.62 8.02 -2.53
CA GLU A 26 -17.20 7.75 -2.55
C GLU A 26 -16.83 8.00 -1.10
N GLN A 27 -16.68 6.91 -0.34
CA GLN A 27 -16.17 7.00 1.01
C GLN A 27 -14.78 7.56 0.79
N LYS A 28 -14.68 8.88 0.90
CA LYS A 28 -13.44 9.60 0.71
C LYS A 28 -12.50 8.96 1.71
N ILE A 29 -11.54 8.19 1.22
CA ILE A 29 -10.57 7.49 2.06
C ILE A 29 -9.82 8.62 2.78
N ARG A 30 -10.22 8.92 4.01
CA ARG A 30 -9.62 9.99 4.82
C ARG A 30 -8.32 9.55 5.48
N GLY A 31 -7.87 8.32 5.22
CA GLY A 31 -6.79 7.65 5.93
C GLY A 31 -7.31 6.79 7.07
N TYR A 32 -6.44 6.49 8.02
CA TYR A 32 -6.75 5.70 9.21
C TYR A 32 -7.24 6.61 10.35
N ILE A 33 -8.43 6.33 10.88
CA ILE A 33 -8.99 7.05 12.05
C ILE A 33 -9.04 6.05 13.20
N GLY A 34 -8.12 6.18 14.14
CA GLY A 34 -7.99 5.27 15.28
C GLY A 34 -6.72 5.54 16.10
N PRO A 35 -6.48 4.76 17.18
CA PRO A 35 -5.25 4.85 17.93
C PRO A 35 -4.06 4.46 17.05
N ARG A 36 -2.94 5.16 17.19
CA ARG A 36 -1.68 4.77 16.52
C ARG A 36 -1.32 3.33 16.88
N LYS A 37 -1.13 2.49 15.86
CA LYS A 37 -0.79 1.08 16.00
C LYS A 37 0.64 0.79 15.54
N LYS A 38 1.25 -0.24 16.13
CA LYS A 38 2.48 -0.85 15.67
C LYS A 38 2.18 -1.92 14.63
N VAL A 39 2.86 -1.89 13.48
CA VAL A 39 2.69 -2.84 12.38
C VAL A 39 4.03 -3.47 12.04
N LEU A 40 4.12 -4.80 12.08
CA LEU A 40 5.31 -5.53 11.66
C LEU A 40 5.12 -6.03 10.22
N VAL A 41 5.93 -5.51 9.30
CA VAL A 41 5.89 -5.90 7.88
C VAL A 41 6.94 -6.97 7.62
N VAL A 42 6.50 -8.13 7.14
CA VAL A 42 7.38 -9.26 6.83
C VAL A 42 7.29 -9.58 5.34
N ASP A 43 8.36 -9.29 4.60
CA ASP A 43 8.46 -9.53 3.16
C ASP A 43 9.94 -9.70 2.80
N ASP A 44 10.27 -10.60 1.87
CA ASP A 44 11.65 -10.87 1.47
C ASP A 44 12.23 -9.79 0.53
N ASP A 45 11.37 -9.03 -0.16
CA ASP A 45 11.78 -7.94 -1.05
C ASP A 45 11.85 -6.59 -0.31
N GLU A 46 13.03 -5.97 -0.31
CA GLU A 46 13.28 -4.67 0.31
C GLU A 46 12.41 -3.53 -0.28
N THR A 47 12.14 -3.59 -1.58
CA THR A 47 11.30 -2.60 -2.28
C THR A 47 9.88 -2.66 -1.77
N HIS A 48 9.34 -3.86 -1.52
CA HIS A 48 8.02 -4.04 -0.95
C HIS A 48 7.93 -3.49 0.47
N ARG A 49 8.91 -3.83 1.32
CA ARG A 49 8.93 -3.32 2.70
C ARG A 49 9.00 -1.79 2.73
N THR A 50 9.88 -1.20 1.92
CA THR A 50 10.03 0.26 1.78
C THR A 50 8.74 0.92 1.29
N LEU A 51 8.06 0.32 0.30
CA LEU A 51 6.79 0.82 -0.21
C LEU A 51 5.71 0.82 0.89
N ILE A 52 5.58 -0.27 1.63
CA ILE A 52 4.59 -0.38 2.71
C ILE A 52 4.87 0.66 3.80
N ASN A 53 6.14 0.83 4.20
CA ASN A 53 6.53 1.84 5.17
C ASN A 53 6.15 3.26 4.68
N THR A 54 6.45 3.58 3.42
CA THR A 54 6.10 4.88 2.80
C THR A 54 4.58 5.15 2.78
N ILE A 55 3.76 4.10 2.71
CA ILE A 55 2.29 4.20 2.76
C ILE A 55 1.79 4.37 4.20
N LEU A 56 2.35 3.65 5.16
CA LEU A 56 1.82 3.56 6.53
C LEU A 56 2.35 4.66 7.46
N ASP A 57 3.59 5.10 7.31
CA ASP A 57 4.18 6.15 8.15
C ASP A 57 3.38 7.46 8.12
N PRO A 58 2.95 7.99 6.95
CA PRO A 58 2.12 9.20 6.88
C PRO A 58 0.72 9.04 7.49
N LEU A 59 0.22 7.81 7.60
CA LEU A 59 -1.05 7.49 8.25
C LEU A 59 -0.92 7.40 9.78
N GLY A 60 0.29 7.52 10.30
CA GLY A 60 0.58 7.54 11.72
C GLY A 60 0.71 6.15 12.34
N PHE A 61 1.05 5.11 11.58
CA PHE A 61 1.49 3.84 12.15
C PHE A 61 2.93 3.93 12.64
N ILE A 62 3.32 3.02 13.53
CA ILE A 62 4.73 2.76 13.88
C ILE A 62 5.09 1.47 13.16
N VAL A 63 6.01 1.53 12.21
CA VAL A 63 6.34 0.38 11.36
C VAL A 63 7.68 -0.20 11.79
N ALA A 64 7.74 -1.53 11.90
CA ALA A 64 8.98 -2.29 11.92
C ALA A 64 8.97 -3.25 10.73
N GLU A 65 10.15 -3.62 10.27
CA GLU A 65 10.34 -4.46 9.09
C GLU A 65 11.12 -5.73 9.49
N ALA A 66 10.77 -6.84 8.86
CA ALA A 66 11.53 -8.08 8.91
C ALA A 66 11.63 -8.65 7.49
N GLN A 67 12.80 -9.14 7.11
CA GLN A 67 13.02 -9.73 5.78
C GLN A 67 12.60 -11.21 5.72
N ASP A 68 12.46 -11.86 6.87
CA ASP A 68 12.14 -13.28 6.95
C ASP A 68 11.46 -13.65 8.28
N ALA A 69 11.08 -14.93 8.41
CA ALA A 69 10.41 -15.45 9.59
C ALA A 69 11.30 -15.42 10.85
N GLY A 70 12.62 -15.61 10.71
CA GLY A 70 13.54 -15.62 11.85
C GLY A 70 13.65 -14.24 12.48
N GLU A 71 13.85 -13.21 11.66
CA GLU A 71 13.86 -11.82 12.10
C GLU A 71 12.50 -11.39 12.68
N CYS A 72 11.40 -11.78 12.03
CA CYS A 72 10.05 -11.53 12.51
C CYS A 72 9.82 -12.06 13.92
N LEU A 73 10.14 -13.34 14.16
CA LEU A 73 9.95 -13.97 15.47
C LEU A 73 10.80 -13.29 16.55
N ALA A 74 12.05 -12.94 16.25
CA ALA A 74 12.92 -12.23 17.19
C ALA A 74 12.38 -10.84 17.55
N LEU A 75 11.79 -10.13 16.58
CA LEU A 75 11.19 -8.81 16.78
C LEU A 75 9.91 -8.88 17.62
N ILE A 76 9.02 -9.84 17.37
CA ILE A 76 7.74 -9.96 18.07
C ILE A 76 7.94 -10.10 19.59
N GLU A 77 8.98 -10.80 20.03
CA GLU A 77 9.29 -10.99 21.46
C GLU A 77 9.47 -9.66 22.21
N HIS A 78 10.02 -8.63 21.55
CA HIS A 78 10.41 -7.38 22.19
C HIS A 78 9.57 -6.18 21.73
N TRP A 79 8.96 -6.25 20.55
CA TRP A 79 8.31 -5.12 19.90
C TRP A 79 6.78 -5.17 19.96
N GLN A 80 6.18 -6.36 20.15
CA GLN A 80 4.73 -6.61 20.33
C GLN A 80 3.86 -5.77 19.37
N PRO A 81 3.82 -6.13 18.07
CA PRO A 81 2.98 -5.46 17.10
C PRO A 81 1.49 -5.63 17.41
N ASP A 82 0.67 -4.65 17.00
CA ASP A 82 -0.79 -4.78 17.02
C ASP A 82 -1.33 -5.54 15.81
N ILE A 83 -0.52 -5.60 14.73
CA ILE A 83 -0.79 -6.18 13.42
C ILE A 83 0.49 -6.80 12.87
#